data_AF-A0A7W0MWQ8-F1
#
_entry.id   AF-A0A7W0MWQ8-F1
#
_cell.length_a   1.000
_cell.length_b   1.000
_cell.length_c   1.000
_cell.angle_alpha   90.00
_cell.angle_beta   90.00
_cell.angle_gamma   90.00
#
_symmetry.space_group_name_H-M   'P 1'
#
loop_
_entity.id
_entity.type
_entity.pdbx_description
1 polymer ?
#
loop_
_entity_poly.entity_id
_entity_poly.type
_entity_poly.pdbx_seq_one_letter_code
_entity_poly.pdbx_strand_id
1 'polypeptide(L)'
;MIRDLLALAFANACLVAAGHGVLRAVGIRPAYADLPWALGVAYLAGAAVVGVLGSALLVLGLALTWWQIVLLCGAAFAAGLARRGTLRQPVRAGTAGWTRVLPLGTVLALSILAVDLAVQPIWTDDAWSIWAAKANSIAALGGLDPSLLSSAGVFNADYPLLVPVLELVALRFCGIPNELVPLQLGLVFLAFPAALVALLRDRARPVVLWTVALAVSVAPSLQIQAASAVADVPLAVFFALAGVTGWRWVEEGEGAMLGLAASFGAAAVATKVEGGVFVVLLVVGLAVAALRLGRPLRALVATALAIAVSALPWVVWARVHGLGNAYSDGGGAGAVDLAAAVDRVPRAAFAIARELADPSSWLALALLAAGAALLGLRRPGARGAALFTCFVGLASLVALVGVYWTTPLDFEFHIATSARRVVTAPLLFAAAMAPLLLASGRR
;
A
#
# COMPACT_ATOMS: atom_id res chain seq x y z
N MET A 1 -24.92 -12.22 7.12
CA MET A 1 -24.66 -10.88 6.54
C MET A 1 -24.66 -9.74 7.57
N ILE A 2 -25.79 -9.23 8.10
CA ILE A 2 -25.77 -8.04 9.00
C ILE A 2 -24.85 -8.23 10.21
N ARG A 3 -24.97 -9.37 10.90
CA ARG A 3 -24.08 -9.71 12.04
C ARG A 3 -22.61 -9.68 11.64
N ASP A 4 -22.28 -10.23 10.48
CA ASP A 4 -20.90 -10.35 10.00
C ASP A 4 -20.34 -8.98 9.58
N LEU A 5 -21.18 -8.11 9.00
CA LEU A 5 -20.83 -6.71 8.73
C LEU A 5 -20.58 -5.92 10.01
N LEU A 6 -21.38 -6.12 11.06
CA LEU A 6 -21.15 -5.49 12.37
C LEU A 6 -19.86 -6.01 13.02
N ALA A 7 -19.57 -7.30 12.91
CA ALA A 7 -18.32 -7.89 13.40
C ALA A 7 -17.10 -7.35 12.64
N LEU A 8 -17.21 -7.22 11.31
CA LEU A 8 -16.19 -6.61 10.48
C LEU A 8 -15.99 -5.13 10.83
N ALA A 9 -17.07 -4.38 11.04
CA ALA A 9 -17.00 -2.99 11.48
C ALA A 9 -16.29 -2.86 12.83
N PHE A 10 -16.55 -3.76 13.78
CA PHE A 10 -15.85 -3.81 15.06
C PHE A 10 -14.36 -4.11 14.89
N ALA A 11 -13.99 -5.09 14.05
CA ALA A 11 -12.60 -5.41 13.76
C ALA A 11 -11.85 -4.20 13.16
N ASN A 12 -12.46 -3.51 12.20
CA ASN A 12 -11.88 -2.32 11.58
C ASN A 12 -11.85 -1.11 12.53
N ALA A 13 -12.80 -0.98 13.48
CA ALA A 13 -12.72 0.00 14.56
C ALA A 13 -11.51 -0.26 15.46
N CYS A 14 -11.15 -1.53 15.71
CA CYS A 14 -9.91 -1.89 16.42
C CYS A 14 -8.66 -1.48 15.62
N LEU A 15 -8.65 -1.67 14.29
CA LEU A 15 -7.57 -1.18 13.42
C LEU A 15 -7.44 0.35 13.49
N VAL A 16 -8.55 1.09 13.43
CA VAL A 16 -8.56 2.56 13.60
C VAL A 16 -7.98 2.96 14.96
N ALA A 17 -8.35 2.27 16.04
CA ALA A 17 -7.81 2.53 17.38
C ALA A 17 -6.30 2.30 17.42
N ALA A 18 -5.81 1.17 16.88
CA ALA A 18 -4.38 0.90 16.73
C ALA A 18 -3.68 2.04 15.98
N GLY A 19 -4.28 2.49 14.87
CA GLY A 19 -3.82 3.60 14.06
C GLY A 19 -3.74 4.94 14.78
N HIS A 20 -4.71 5.26 15.64
CA HIS A 20 -4.63 6.43 16.51
C HIS A 20 -3.46 6.32 17.51
N GLY A 21 -3.18 5.11 17.98
CA GLY A 21 -1.97 4.78 18.73
C GLY A 21 -0.71 5.14 17.96
N VAL A 22 -0.59 4.62 16.72
CA VAL A 22 0.54 4.88 15.83
C VAL A 22 0.72 6.38 15.55
N LEU A 23 -0.37 7.08 15.19
CA LEU A 23 -0.35 8.52 14.95
C LEU A 23 0.19 9.28 16.16
N ARG A 24 -0.31 8.97 17.36
CA ARG A 24 0.23 9.56 18.60
C ARG A 24 1.68 9.17 18.82
N ALA A 25 2.03 7.90 18.64
CA ALA A 25 3.38 7.38 18.82
C ALA A 25 4.41 8.02 17.88
N VAL A 26 4.00 8.55 16.71
CA VAL A 26 4.87 9.35 15.82
C VAL A 26 4.80 10.86 16.09
N GLY A 27 3.86 11.33 16.91
CA GLY A 27 3.76 12.72 17.38
C GLY A 27 2.60 13.52 16.76
N ILE A 28 1.64 12.86 16.14
CA ILE A 28 0.47 13.47 15.49
C ILE A 28 -0.75 13.30 16.41
N ARG A 29 -1.45 14.40 16.72
CA ARG A 29 -2.75 14.35 17.39
C ARG A 29 -3.86 14.32 16.35
N PRO A 30 -4.66 13.25 16.29
CA PRO A 30 -5.90 13.28 15.53
C PRO A 30 -6.80 14.40 16.08
N ALA A 31 -7.23 15.32 15.24
CA ALA A 31 -8.22 16.31 15.62
C ALA A 31 -9.62 15.69 15.47
N TYR A 32 -10.37 15.56 16.57
CA TYR A 32 -11.74 15.02 16.56
C TYR A 32 -12.70 15.83 15.66
N ALA A 33 -12.42 17.12 15.48
CA ALA A 33 -13.20 17.98 14.58
C ALA A 33 -12.99 17.67 13.07
N ASP A 34 -11.96 16.88 12.73
CA ASP A 34 -11.64 16.43 11.36
C ASP A 34 -11.81 14.89 11.24
N LEU A 35 -12.73 14.32 12.02
CA LEU A 35 -12.85 12.87 12.24
C LEU A 35 -12.79 12.05 10.94
N PRO A 36 -13.56 12.34 9.87
CA PRO A 36 -13.55 11.50 8.67
C PRO A 36 -12.19 11.40 7.98
N TRP A 37 -11.41 12.48 7.99
CA TRP A 37 -10.08 12.55 7.35
C TRP A 37 -9.00 11.92 8.22
N ALA A 38 -9.09 12.16 9.53
CA ALA A 38 -8.22 11.51 10.51
C ALA A 38 -8.44 9.99 10.54
N LEU A 39 -9.67 9.52 10.26
CA LEU A 39 -10.03 8.11 10.18
C LEU A 39 -9.32 7.39 9.04
N GLY A 40 -9.17 8.01 7.86
CA GLY A 40 -8.45 7.39 6.73
C GLY A 40 -6.98 7.11 7.05
N VAL A 41 -6.25 8.11 7.58
CA VAL A 41 -4.84 7.92 7.98
C VAL A 41 -4.71 6.96 9.16
N ALA A 42 -5.59 7.08 10.16
CA ALA A 42 -5.59 6.18 11.31
C ALA A 42 -5.84 4.74 10.86
N TYR A 43 -6.87 4.48 10.05
CA TYR A 43 -7.17 3.15 9.53
C TYR A 43 -5.94 2.55 8.83
N LEU A 44 -5.32 3.27 7.90
CA LEU A 44 -4.16 2.77 7.16
C LEU A 44 -2.92 2.57 8.04
N ALA A 45 -2.67 3.47 8.99
CA ALA A 45 -1.57 3.29 9.94
C ALA A 45 -1.80 2.07 10.84
N GLY A 46 -3.06 1.84 11.24
CA GLY A 46 -3.47 0.68 12.01
C GLY A 46 -3.34 -0.62 11.23
N ALA A 47 -3.89 -0.67 10.01
CA ALA A 47 -3.77 -1.82 9.11
C ALA A 47 -2.30 -2.14 8.79
N ALA A 48 -1.47 -1.12 8.57
CA ALA A 48 -0.03 -1.28 8.37
C ALA A 48 0.65 -1.96 9.58
N VAL A 49 0.48 -1.40 10.78
CA VAL A 49 1.15 -1.92 11.99
C VAL A 49 0.59 -3.27 12.41
N VAL A 50 -0.73 -3.47 12.36
CA VAL A 50 -1.35 -4.76 12.69
C VAL A 50 -0.96 -5.83 11.67
N GLY A 51 -0.91 -5.49 10.38
CA GLY A 51 -0.44 -6.37 9.33
C GLY A 51 1.02 -6.83 9.54
N VAL A 52 1.91 -5.88 9.78
CA VAL A 52 3.35 -6.14 10.01
C VAL A 52 3.58 -6.91 11.32
N LEU A 53 3.03 -6.46 12.44
CA LEU A 53 3.22 -7.12 13.73
C LEU A 53 2.48 -8.46 13.79
N GLY A 54 1.31 -8.56 13.18
CA GLY A 54 0.58 -9.83 13.03
C GLY A 54 1.41 -10.85 12.25
N SER A 55 2.07 -10.43 11.17
CA SER A 55 2.98 -11.29 10.41
C SER A 55 4.11 -11.83 11.29
N ALA A 56 4.71 -10.98 12.13
CA ALA A 56 5.74 -11.41 13.07
C ALA A 56 5.19 -12.36 14.15
N LEU A 57 3.99 -12.11 14.68
CA LEU A 57 3.36 -12.98 15.67
C LEU A 57 3.01 -14.37 15.10
N LEU A 58 2.58 -14.45 13.83
CA LEU A 58 2.37 -15.72 13.15
C LEU A 58 3.68 -16.53 13.04
N VAL A 59 4.79 -15.86 12.68
CA VAL A 59 6.13 -16.49 12.66
C VAL A 59 6.56 -16.98 14.04
N LEU A 60 6.13 -16.30 15.11
CA LEU A 60 6.35 -16.71 16.50
C LEU A 60 5.39 -17.81 16.98
N GLY A 61 4.53 -18.34 16.11
CA GLY A 61 3.64 -19.46 16.42
C GLY A 61 2.28 -19.07 17.01
N LEU A 62 1.90 -17.79 16.99
CA LEU A 62 0.55 -17.40 17.38
C LEU A 62 -0.45 -17.71 16.25
N ALA A 63 -1.71 -17.94 16.63
CA ALA A 63 -2.81 -18.25 15.71
C ALA A 63 -3.52 -17.00 15.14
N LEU A 64 -3.21 -15.83 15.68
CA LEU A 64 -4.00 -14.59 15.57
C LEU A 64 -5.50 -14.84 15.74
N THR A 65 -5.90 -15.37 16.90
CA THR A 65 -7.33 -15.43 17.27
C THR A 65 -7.92 -14.03 17.41
N TRP A 66 -9.25 -13.91 17.43
CA TRP A 66 -9.92 -12.60 17.56
C TRP A 66 -9.43 -11.80 18.79
N TRP A 67 -9.20 -12.46 19.94
CA TRP A 67 -8.71 -11.77 21.13
C TRP A 67 -7.25 -11.36 21.02
N GLN A 68 -6.40 -12.13 20.31
CA GLN A 68 -5.02 -11.76 20.03
C GLN A 68 -4.96 -10.51 19.15
N ILE A 69 -5.85 -10.42 18.15
CA ILE A 69 -6.02 -9.23 17.30
C ILE A 69 -6.45 -8.02 18.13
N VAL A 70 -7.45 -8.16 19.00
CA VAL A 70 -7.89 -7.06 19.90
C VAL A 70 -6.75 -6.61 20.81
N LEU A 71 -5.99 -7.54 21.41
CA LEU A 71 -4.84 -7.21 22.26
C LEU A 71 -3.74 -6.51 21.47
N LEU A 72 -3.43 -6.96 20.25
CA LEU A 72 -2.45 -6.31 19.39
C LEU A 72 -2.86 -4.86 19.07
N CYS A 73 -4.12 -4.65 18.70
CA CYS A 73 -4.68 -3.32 18.46
C CYS A 73 -4.63 -2.45 19.73
N GLY A 74 -5.02 -3.02 20.88
CA GLY A 74 -5.00 -2.35 22.18
C GLY A 74 -3.58 -1.96 22.62
N ALA A 75 -2.59 -2.83 22.40
CA ALA A 75 -1.19 -2.57 22.69
C ALA A 75 -0.63 -1.44 21.81
N ALA A 76 -0.93 -1.44 20.51
CA ALA A 76 -0.55 -0.36 19.60
C ALA A 76 -1.20 0.98 20.02
N PHE A 77 -2.47 0.96 20.41
CA PHE A 77 -3.17 2.12 20.96
C PHE A 77 -2.50 2.64 22.25
N ALA A 78 -2.26 1.75 23.22
CA ALA A 78 -1.65 2.07 24.51
C ALA A 78 -0.22 2.62 24.36
N ALA A 79 0.58 2.08 23.44
CA ALA A 79 1.91 2.59 23.12
C ALA A 79 1.86 4.07 22.67
N GLY A 80 0.84 4.45 21.91
CA GLY A 80 0.59 5.84 21.54
C GLY A 80 0.20 6.73 22.73
N LEU A 81 -0.56 6.21 23.70
CA LEU A 81 -0.93 6.95 24.91
C LEU A 81 0.27 7.20 25.84
N ALA A 82 1.24 6.29 25.84
CA ALA A 82 2.44 6.41 26.68
C ALA A 82 3.36 7.57 26.23
N ARG A 83 3.23 8.05 24.98
CA ARG A 83 4.05 9.17 24.48
C ARG A 83 3.66 10.48 25.17
N ARG A 84 4.55 10.97 26.05
CA ARG A 84 4.46 12.29 26.69
C ARG A 84 5.22 13.30 25.83
N GLY A 85 4.52 14.08 25.02
CA GLY A 85 5.13 15.11 24.19
C GLY A 85 4.12 16.04 23.56
N THR A 86 4.58 17.19 23.06
CA THR A 86 3.75 18.10 22.28
C THR A 86 3.30 17.41 21.00
N LEU A 87 2.01 17.10 20.92
CA LEU A 87 1.43 16.50 19.74
C LEU A 87 1.02 17.61 18.77
N ARG A 88 1.39 17.45 17.50
CA ARG A 88 0.99 18.39 16.47
C ARG A 88 -0.48 18.19 16.11
N GLN A 89 -1.24 19.28 16.08
CA GLN A 89 -2.57 19.27 15.48
C GLN A 89 -2.46 19.59 13.98
N PRO A 90 -3.11 18.81 13.11
CA PRO A 90 -3.15 19.12 11.69
C PRO A 90 -3.89 20.43 11.46
N VAL A 91 -3.39 21.25 10.52
CA VAL A 91 -4.03 22.50 10.13
C VAL A 91 -5.38 22.18 9.48
N ARG A 92 -6.41 22.95 9.83
CA ARG A 92 -7.73 22.87 9.19
C ARG A 92 -7.66 23.53 7.82
N ALA A 93 -8.09 22.83 6.78
CA ALA A 93 -8.34 23.44 5.49
C ALA A 93 -9.77 24.01 5.47
N GLY A 94 -9.91 25.30 5.18
CA GLY A 94 -11.22 25.89 4.89
C GLY A 94 -11.70 25.44 3.52
N THR A 95 -12.87 24.80 3.43
CA THR A 95 -13.53 24.52 2.15
C THR A 95 -14.55 25.61 1.84
N ALA A 96 -14.29 26.46 0.85
CA ALA A 96 -15.25 27.48 0.39
C ALA A 96 -15.76 27.16 -1.03
N GLY A 97 -17.06 27.37 -1.26
CA GLY A 97 -17.69 27.38 -2.58
C GLY A 97 -17.97 26.02 -3.24
N TRP A 98 -18.01 26.03 -4.58
CA TRP A 98 -18.35 24.89 -5.47
C TRP A 98 -17.40 23.69 -5.35
N THR A 99 -16.34 23.82 -4.55
CA THR A 99 -15.40 22.77 -4.18
C THR A 99 -16.02 21.59 -3.43
N ARG A 100 -17.30 21.68 -3.01
CA ARG A 100 -18.04 20.59 -2.34
C ARG A 100 -18.47 19.44 -3.25
N VAL A 101 -18.56 19.67 -4.57
CA VAL A 101 -18.99 18.64 -5.53
C VAL A 101 -17.97 17.51 -5.65
N LEU A 102 -16.66 17.83 -5.68
CA LEU A 102 -15.60 16.83 -5.80
C LEU A 102 -15.50 15.89 -4.57
N PRO A 103 -15.52 16.39 -3.31
CA PRO A 103 -15.66 15.54 -2.13
C PRO A 103 -16.90 14.66 -2.17
N LEU A 104 -18.06 15.22 -2.53
CA LEU A 104 -19.31 14.45 -2.60
C LEU A 104 -19.22 13.34 -3.64
N GLY A 105 -18.71 13.65 -4.83
CA GLY A 105 -18.47 12.64 -5.88
C GLY A 105 -17.48 11.56 -5.44
N THR A 106 -16.44 11.94 -4.69
CA THR A 106 -15.45 10.99 -4.14
C THR A 106 -16.13 10.06 -3.13
N VAL A 107 -16.88 10.62 -2.17
CA VAL A 107 -17.61 9.84 -1.17
C VAL A 107 -18.65 8.92 -1.83
N LEU A 108 -19.38 9.42 -2.83
CA LEU A 108 -20.39 8.63 -3.55
C LEU A 108 -19.73 7.46 -4.29
N ALA A 109 -18.65 7.70 -5.05
CA ALA A 109 -17.93 6.65 -5.76
C ALA A 109 -17.39 5.57 -4.82
N LEU A 110 -16.78 5.98 -3.70
CA LEU A 110 -16.27 5.06 -2.69
C LEU A 110 -17.40 4.30 -1.97
N SER A 111 -18.55 4.93 -1.74
CA SER A 111 -19.72 4.28 -1.12
C SER A 111 -20.32 3.23 -2.04
N ILE A 112 -20.45 3.52 -3.34
CA ILE A 112 -20.90 2.54 -4.34
C ILE A 112 -19.93 1.36 -4.39
N LEU A 113 -18.62 1.63 -4.45
CA LEU A 113 -17.61 0.58 -4.42
C LEU A 113 -17.69 -0.25 -3.13
N ALA A 114 -17.84 0.38 -1.96
CA ALA A 114 -17.96 -0.33 -0.69
C ALA A 114 -19.17 -1.29 -0.66
N VAL A 115 -20.30 -0.87 -1.25
CA VAL A 115 -21.49 -1.73 -1.38
C VAL A 115 -21.22 -2.89 -2.33
N ASP A 116 -20.59 -2.65 -3.48
CA ASP A 116 -20.22 -3.70 -4.43
C ASP A 116 -19.27 -4.72 -3.76
N LEU A 117 -18.20 -4.25 -3.11
CA LEU A 117 -17.25 -5.10 -2.39
C LEU A 117 -17.89 -5.94 -1.27
N ALA A 118 -19.00 -5.49 -0.68
CA ALA A 118 -19.68 -6.21 0.38
C ALA A 118 -20.48 -7.43 -0.11
N VAL A 119 -20.70 -7.55 -1.43
CA VAL A 119 -21.48 -8.62 -2.05
C VAL A 119 -20.70 -9.45 -3.07
N GLN A 120 -19.50 -9.00 -3.47
CA GLN A 120 -18.65 -9.73 -4.40
C GLN A 120 -17.94 -10.91 -3.70
N PRO A 121 -17.96 -12.12 -4.28
CA PRO A 121 -17.11 -13.21 -3.81
C PRO A 121 -15.66 -12.98 -4.24
N ILE A 122 -14.73 -13.71 -3.63
CA ILE A 122 -13.38 -13.87 -4.18
C ILE A 122 -13.51 -14.63 -5.51
N TRP A 123 -13.12 -14.00 -6.61
CA TRP A 123 -13.31 -14.55 -7.96
C TRP A 123 -12.01 -14.68 -8.77
N THR A 124 -10.90 -14.12 -8.30
CA THR A 124 -9.61 -14.25 -8.99
C THR A 124 -8.79 -15.41 -8.44
N ASP A 125 -8.08 -16.09 -9.35
CA ASP A 125 -7.24 -17.24 -9.02
C ASP A 125 -6.12 -16.87 -8.04
N ASP A 126 -5.42 -15.75 -8.26
CA ASP A 126 -4.40 -15.25 -7.33
C ASP A 126 -4.93 -15.00 -5.92
N ALA A 127 -6.11 -14.39 -5.80
CA ALA A 127 -6.71 -14.14 -4.49
C ALA A 127 -7.05 -15.43 -3.77
N TRP A 128 -7.56 -16.43 -4.50
CA TRP A 128 -7.91 -17.71 -3.91
C TRP A 128 -6.67 -18.55 -3.56
N SER A 129 -5.71 -18.67 -4.49
CA SER A 129 -4.59 -19.61 -4.41
C SER A 129 -3.35 -19.08 -3.66
N ILE A 130 -3.21 -17.76 -3.52
CA ILE A 130 -2.07 -17.14 -2.81
C ILE A 130 -2.50 -16.59 -1.45
N TRP A 131 -3.48 -15.70 -1.44
CA TRP A 131 -3.80 -14.89 -0.26
C TRP A 131 -4.80 -15.60 0.66
N ALA A 132 -5.98 -15.93 0.12
CA ALA A 132 -7.04 -16.61 0.86
C ALA A 132 -6.62 -18.01 1.29
N ALA A 133 -5.84 -18.74 0.48
CA ALA A 133 -5.27 -20.03 0.87
C ALA A 133 -4.42 -19.93 2.15
N LYS A 134 -3.55 -18.91 2.25
CA LYS A 134 -2.75 -18.66 3.46
C LYS A 134 -3.63 -18.25 4.63
N ALA A 135 -4.57 -17.33 4.44
CA ALA A 135 -5.43 -16.87 5.54
C ALA A 135 -6.33 -18.00 6.08
N ASN A 136 -6.97 -18.77 5.20
CA ASN A 136 -7.84 -19.88 5.57
C ASN A 136 -7.06 -21.03 6.22
N SER A 137 -5.85 -21.34 5.75
CA SER A 137 -5.01 -22.36 6.38
C SER A 137 -4.62 -21.96 7.81
N ILE A 138 -4.17 -20.73 8.01
CA ILE A 138 -3.87 -20.21 9.35
C ILE A 138 -5.13 -20.22 10.24
N ALA A 139 -6.28 -19.86 9.67
CA ALA A 139 -7.55 -19.87 10.38
C ALA A 139 -7.92 -21.29 10.86
N ALA A 140 -7.78 -22.28 9.99
CA ALA A 140 -8.16 -23.67 10.23
C ALA A 140 -7.17 -24.42 11.14
N LEU A 141 -5.87 -24.22 10.95
CA LEU A 141 -4.81 -24.94 11.67
C LEU A 141 -4.39 -24.25 12.97
N GLY A 142 -4.76 -22.97 13.15
CA GLY A 142 -4.37 -22.20 14.32
C GLY A 142 -2.91 -21.75 14.31
N GLY A 143 -2.29 -21.61 13.13
CA GLY A 143 -0.91 -21.18 12.98
C GLY A 143 -0.37 -21.38 11.56
N LEU A 144 0.89 -21.03 11.35
CA LEU A 144 1.58 -21.34 10.10
C LEU A 144 1.94 -22.82 10.04
N ASP A 145 1.62 -23.47 8.91
CA ASP A 145 2.04 -24.84 8.62
C ASP A 145 2.89 -24.85 7.33
N PRO A 146 4.21 -25.11 7.44
CA PRO A 146 5.10 -25.10 6.29
C PRO A 146 4.74 -26.18 5.26
N SER A 147 4.23 -27.34 5.68
CA SER A 147 3.91 -28.45 4.78
C SER A 147 2.79 -28.10 3.80
N LEU A 148 1.78 -27.37 4.29
CA LEU A 148 0.66 -26.89 3.48
C LEU A 148 1.08 -25.70 2.61
N LEU A 149 1.89 -24.78 3.14
CA LEU A 149 2.40 -23.65 2.36
C LEU A 149 3.35 -24.09 1.24
N SER A 150 4.04 -25.22 1.40
CA SER A 150 4.85 -25.83 0.34
C SER A 150 4.05 -26.73 -0.62
N SER A 151 2.74 -26.91 -0.40
CA SER A 151 1.93 -27.79 -1.24
C SER A 151 1.72 -27.19 -2.63
N ALA A 152 1.55 -28.05 -3.64
CA ALA A 152 1.41 -27.63 -5.04
C ALA A 152 0.21 -26.71 -5.31
N GLY A 153 -0.75 -26.59 -4.38
CA GLY A 153 -1.91 -25.72 -4.48
C GLY A 153 -1.69 -24.28 -4.01
N VAL A 154 -0.55 -23.97 -3.38
CA VAL A 154 -0.25 -22.62 -2.86
C VAL A 154 0.83 -21.98 -3.73
N PHE A 155 0.40 -21.03 -4.57
CA PHE A 155 1.33 -20.26 -5.39
C PHE A 155 2.03 -19.18 -4.55
N ASN A 156 3.26 -18.83 -4.93
CA ASN A 156 4.02 -17.75 -4.30
C ASN A 156 4.07 -17.89 -2.76
N ALA A 157 4.43 -19.09 -2.28
CA ALA A 157 4.45 -19.42 -0.87
C ALA A 157 5.35 -18.47 -0.05
N ASP A 158 6.40 -17.94 -0.68
CA ASP A 158 7.33 -16.93 -0.17
C ASP A 158 6.75 -15.52 -0.01
N TYR A 159 5.57 -15.24 -0.59
CA TYR A 159 4.97 -13.90 -0.47
C TYR A 159 4.65 -13.56 0.99
N PRO A 160 4.97 -12.31 1.43
CA PRO A 160 4.72 -11.82 2.78
C PRO A 160 3.28 -11.95 3.28
N LEU A 161 3.12 -11.89 4.61
CA LEU A 161 1.87 -12.23 5.30
C LEU A 161 0.92 -11.05 5.60
N LEU A 162 1.22 -9.80 5.21
CA LEU A 162 0.33 -8.68 5.58
C LEU A 162 -1.09 -8.86 5.04
N VAL A 163 -1.24 -9.24 3.77
CA VAL A 163 -2.56 -9.46 3.17
C VAL A 163 -3.27 -10.63 3.86
N PRO A 164 -2.65 -11.82 4.01
CA PRO A 164 -3.24 -12.90 4.81
C PRO A 164 -3.62 -12.51 6.24
N VAL A 165 -2.85 -11.65 6.90
CA VAL A 165 -3.19 -11.13 8.25
C VAL A 165 -4.44 -10.27 8.20
N LEU A 166 -4.59 -9.38 7.20
CA LEU A 166 -5.79 -8.56 7.07
C LEU A 166 -7.03 -9.40 6.73
N GLU A 167 -6.88 -10.43 5.88
CA GLU A 167 -7.97 -11.39 5.63
C GLU A 167 -8.32 -12.19 6.88
N LEU A 168 -7.31 -12.62 7.65
CA LEU A 168 -7.50 -13.33 8.91
C LEU A 168 -8.26 -12.47 9.94
N VAL A 169 -8.07 -11.15 9.94
CA VAL A 169 -8.90 -10.24 10.73
C VAL A 169 -10.38 -10.34 10.34
N ALA A 170 -10.72 -10.44 9.05
CA ALA A 170 -12.11 -10.70 8.66
C ALA A 170 -12.55 -12.11 9.09
N LEU A 171 -11.77 -13.15 8.79
CA LEU A 171 -12.09 -14.55 9.10
C LEU A 171 -12.34 -14.82 10.59
N ARG A 172 -11.61 -14.14 11.49
CA ARG A 172 -11.71 -14.38 12.93
C ARG A 172 -12.90 -13.69 13.58
N PHE A 173 -13.45 -12.68 12.93
CA PHE A 173 -14.59 -11.91 13.44
C PHE A 173 -15.89 -12.28 12.71
N CYS A 174 -15.80 -12.60 11.43
CA CYS A 174 -16.91 -13.02 10.60
C CYS A 174 -17.01 -14.54 10.56
N GLY A 175 -18.22 -15.09 10.69
CA GLY A 175 -18.43 -16.55 10.67
C GLY A 175 -18.50 -17.18 9.28
N ILE A 176 -18.30 -16.39 8.21
CA ILE A 176 -18.37 -16.83 6.80
C ILE A 176 -17.00 -16.58 6.17
N PRO A 177 -16.32 -17.59 5.57
CA PRO A 177 -14.91 -17.44 5.30
C PRO A 177 -14.55 -16.37 4.24
N ASN A 178 -15.31 -16.19 3.15
CA ASN A 178 -14.71 -15.47 2.00
C ASN A 178 -15.53 -14.32 1.39
N GLU A 179 -16.82 -14.14 1.73
CA GLU A 179 -17.67 -13.12 1.08
C GLU A 179 -17.29 -11.68 1.48
N LEU A 180 -16.76 -11.47 2.69
CA LEU A 180 -16.41 -10.14 3.19
C LEU A 180 -14.91 -9.82 3.08
N VAL A 181 -14.12 -10.75 2.55
CA VAL A 181 -12.68 -10.54 2.32
C VAL A 181 -12.42 -9.42 1.31
N PRO A 182 -13.13 -9.33 0.17
CA PRO A 182 -12.98 -8.20 -0.75
C PRO A 182 -13.29 -6.86 -0.10
N LEU A 183 -14.31 -6.78 0.76
CA LEU A 183 -14.59 -5.57 1.54
C LEU A 183 -13.45 -5.24 2.51
N GLN A 184 -12.94 -6.22 3.26
CA GLN A 184 -11.84 -6.01 4.21
C GLN A 184 -10.58 -5.46 3.55
N LEU A 185 -10.16 -6.05 2.44
CA LEU A 185 -9.00 -5.56 1.70
C LEU A 185 -9.31 -4.25 0.95
N GLY A 186 -10.52 -4.13 0.41
CA GLY A 186 -10.98 -2.93 -0.25
C GLY A 186 -11.04 -1.71 0.68
N LEU A 187 -11.26 -1.89 1.99
CA LEU A 187 -11.19 -0.80 2.97
C LEU A 187 -9.82 -0.09 2.99
N VAL A 188 -8.73 -0.79 2.64
CA VAL A 188 -7.40 -0.17 2.45
C VAL A 188 -7.45 0.84 1.30
N PHE A 189 -8.10 0.50 0.19
CA PHE A 189 -8.31 1.43 -0.92
C PHE A 189 -9.29 2.54 -0.56
N LEU A 190 -10.42 2.21 0.08
CA LEU A 190 -11.45 3.19 0.44
C LEU A 190 -10.91 4.27 1.40
N ALA A 191 -10.00 3.91 2.29
CA ALA A 191 -9.35 4.84 3.21
C ALA A 191 -8.27 5.73 2.54
N PHE A 192 -7.72 5.31 1.40
CA PHE A 192 -6.59 5.99 0.75
C PHE A 192 -6.90 7.42 0.31
N PRO A 193 -7.99 7.72 -0.43
CA PRO A 193 -8.34 9.10 -0.78
C PRO A 193 -8.49 10.00 0.45
N ALA A 194 -9.09 9.48 1.53
CA ALA A 194 -9.23 10.22 2.77
C ALA A 194 -7.89 10.50 3.45
N ALA A 195 -6.99 9.52 3.46
CA ALA A 195 -5.63 9.69 3.97
C ALA A 195 -4.83 10.69 3.13
N LEU A 196 -4.93 10.62 1.80
CA LEU A 196 -4.27 11.54 0.88
C LEU A 196 -4.73 12.98 1.12
N VAL A 197 -6.05 13.19 1.25
CA VAL A 197 -6.62 14.50 1.58
C VAL A 197 -6.08 14.99 2.93
N ALA A 198 -6.12 14.15 3.96
CA ALA A 198 -5.64 14.51 5.30
C ALA A 198 -4.16 14.91 5.31
N LEU A 199 -3.33 14.19 4.55
CA LEU A 199 -1.88 14.38 4.50
C LEU A 199 -1.43 15.52 3.59
N LEU A 200 -2.27 15.99 2.66
CA LEU A 200 -1.89 17.00 1.67
C LEU A 200 -2.73 18.28 1.69
N ARG A 201 -3.80 18.35 2.50
CA ARG A 201 -4.72 19.50 2.54
C ARG A 201 -4.06 20.83 2.94
N ASP A 202 -2.95 20.79 3.65
CA ASP A 202 -2.16 21.96 4.04
C ASP A 202 -1.13 22.38 2.97
N ARG A 203 -0.95 21.57 1.92
CA ARG A 203 0.08 21.76 0.88
C ARG A 203 -0.47 21.92 -0.53
N ALA A 204 -1.65 21.37 -0.79
CA ALA A 204 -2.27 21.40 -2.11
C ALA A 204 -3.51 22.29 -2.12
N ARG A 205 -3.79 22.88 -3.30
CA ARG A 205 -5.07 23.56 -3.53
C ARG A 205 -6.20 22.53 -3.40
N PRO A 206 -7.28 22.82 -2.64
CA PRO A 206 -8.36 21.85 -2.42
C PRO A 206 -8.92 21.26 -3.71
N VAL A 207 -9.11 22.07 -4.76
CA VAL A 207 -9.60 21.59 -6.06
C VAL A 207 -8.69 20.51 -6.64
N VAL A 208 -7.37 20.73 -6.68
CA VAL A 208 -6.43 19.76 -7.24
C VAL A 208 -6.43 18.47 -6.43
N LEU A 209 -6.37 18.60 -5.11
CA LEU A 209 -6.35 17.47 -4.19
C LEU A 209 -7.60 16.60 -4.35
N TRP A 210 -8.78 17.24 -4.42
CA TRP A 210 -10.05 16.54 -4.59
C TRP A 210 -10.25 15.99 -6.00
N THR A 211 -9.73 16.65 -7.04
CA THR A 211 -9.71 16.09 -8.40
C THR A 211 -8.87 14.81 -8.45
N VAL A 212 -7.70 14.79 -7.81
CA VAL A 212 -6.87 13.58 -7.73
C VAL A 212 -7.55 12.49 -6.93
N ALA A 213 -8.11 12.81 -5.75
CA ALA A 213 -8.84 11.87 -4.91
C ALA A 213 -10.02 11.24 -5.68
N LEU A 214 -10.80 12.06 -6.40
CA LEU A 214 -11.89 11.57 -7.23
C LEU A 214 -11.38 10.69 -8.37
N ALA A 215 -10.38 11.16 -9.14
CA ALA A 215 -9.80 10.43 -10.27
C ALA A 215 -9.28 9.04 -9.87
N VAL A 216 -8.61 8.93 -8.71
CA VAL A 216 -8.20 7.66 -8.12
C VAL A 216 -9.42 6.79 -7.79
N SER A 217 -10.44 7.38 -7.14
CA SER A 217 -11.64 6.65 -6.68
C SER A 217 -12.49 6.09 -7.81
N VAL A 218 -12.45 6.70 -9.00
CA VAL A 218 -13.24 6.29 -10.18
C VAL A 218 -12.43 5.54 -11.23
N ALA A 219 -11.12 5.30 -11.03
CA ALA A 219 -10.30 4.59 -12.00
C ALA A 219 -10.71 3.10 -12.08
N PRO A 220 -11.17 2.59 -13.24
CA PRO A 220 -11.71 1.23 -13.36
C PRO A 220 -10.76 0.14 -12.88
N SER A 221 -9.47 0.23 -13.24
CA SER A 221 -8.47 -0.76 -12.86
C SER A 221 -8.26 -0.82 -11.34
N LEU A 222 -8.33 0.32 -10.63
CA LEU A 222 -8.26 0.34 -9.17
C LEU A 222 -9.49 -0.29 -8.52
N GLN A 223 -10.68 -0.03 -9.06
CA GLN A 223 -11.93 -0.62 -8.55
C GLN A 223 -11.94 -2.14 -8.76
N ILE A 224 -11.62 -2.59 -9.96
CA ILE A 224 -11.55 -4.02 -10.31
C ILE A 224 -10.51 -4.73 -9.45
N GLN A 225 -9.32 -4.14 -9.28
CA GLN A 225 -8.27 -4.76 -8.47
C GLN A 225 -8.61 -4.74 -6.98
N ALA A 226 -9.25 -3.68 -6.46
CA ALA A 226 -9.74 -3.66 -5.09
C ALA A 226 -10.80 -4.76 -4.86
N ALA A 227 -11.68 -4.98 -5.83
CA ALA A 227 -12.69 -6.05 -5.80
C ALA A 227 -12.11 -7.45 -5.98
N SER A 228 -10.95 -7.57 -6.62
CA SER A 228 -10.31 -8.87 -6.83
C SER A 228 -9.65 -9.47 -5.60
N ALA A 229 -9.55 -8.73 -4.48
CA ALA A 229 -8.91 -9.17 -3.23
C ALA A 229 -7.43 -9.58 -3.39
N VAL A 230 -6.71 -8.97 -4.33
CA VAL A 230 -5.26 -9.20 -4.53
C VAL A 230 -4.40 -8.16 -3.79
N ALA A 231 -3.12 -8.47 -3.60
CA ALA A 231 -2.18 -7.61 -2.86
C ALA A 231 -1.74 -6.33 -3.59
N ASP A 232 -1.99 -6.20 -4.89
CA ASP A 232 -1.46 -5.09 -5.70
C ASP A 232 -1.97 -3.72 -5.23
N VAL A 233 -3.24 -3.61 -4.84
CA VAL A 233 -3.82 -2.34 -4.33
C VAL A 233 -3.33 -2.01 -2.92
N PRO A 234 -3.35 -2.93 -1.93
CA PRO A 234 -2.70 -2.67 -0.64
C PRO A 234 -1.23 -2.25 -0.78
N LEU A 235 -0.46 -2.90 -1.65
CA LEU A 235 0.93 -2.53 -1.92
C LEU A 235 1.02 -1.10 -2.45
N ALA A 236 0.23 -0.79 -3.47
CA ALA A 236 0.19 0.52 -4.10
C ALA A 236 -0.17 1.63 -3.10
N VAL A 237 -1.17 1.40 -2.25
CA VAL A 237 -1.63 2.35 -1.22
C VAL A 237 -0.52 2.63 -0.21
N PHE A 238 0.07 1.58 0.38
CA PHE A 238 1.14 1.76 1.37
C PHE A 238 2.40 2.38 0.74
N PHE A 239 2.78 1.96 -0.47
CA PHE A 239 3.90 2.54 -1.18
C PHE A 239 3.69 4.03 -1.50
N ALA A 240 2.53 4.40 -2.01
CA ALA A 240 2.18 5.78 -2.32
C ALA A 240 2.21 6.68 -1.07
N LEU A 241 1.63 6.21 0.05
CA LEU A 241 1.64 6.95 1.31
C LEU A 241 3.02 7.04 1.96
N ALA A 242 3.85 6.00 1.85
CA ALA A 242 5.25 6.06 2.24
C ALA A 242 6.00 7.13 1.44
N GLY A 243 5.72 7.22 0.14
CA GLY A 243 6.22 8.26 -0.75
C GLY A 243 5.83 9.68 -0.34
N VAL A 244 4.53 9.91 -0.14
CA VAL A 244 3.98 11.21 0.26
C VAL A 244 4.55 11.67 1.59
N THR A 245 4.51 10.81 2.61
CA THR A 245 5.00 11.14 3.96
C THR A 245 6.53 11.27 4.00
N GLY A 246 7.26 10.43 3.28
CA GLY A 246 8.71 10.55 3.12
C GLY A 246 9.11 11.88 2.46
N TRP A 247 8.42 12.29 1.39
CA TRP A 247 8.67 13.57 0.75
C TRP A 247 8.38 14.76 1.69
N ARG A 248 7.27 14.72 2.43
CA ARG A 248 6.97 15.74 3.45
C ARG A 248 8.08 15.85 4.49
N TRP A 249 8.66 14.73 4.94
CA TRP A 249 9.82 14.78 5.82
C TRP A 249 11.03 15.47 5.17
N VAL A 250 11.34 15.14 3.91
CA VAL A 250 12.45 15.78 3.18
C VAL A 250 12.23 17.29 3.08
N GLU A 251 11.02 17.72 2.72
CA GLU A 251 10.70 19.12 2.51
C GLU A 251 10.63 19.91 3.84
N GLU A 252 10.01 19.33 4.87
CA GLU A 252 9.59 20.04 6.09
C GLU A 252 10.49 19.73 7.29
N GLY A 253 11.22 18.61 7.27
CA GLY A 253 12.04 18.13 8.38
C GLY A 253 11.23 17.47 9.49
N GLU A 254 9.96 17.15 9.23
CA GLU A 254 9.03 16.67 10.24
C GLU A 254 9.23 15.18 10.54
N GLY A 255 9.86 14.86 11.67
CA GLY A 255 10.14 13.48 12.07
C GLY A 255 8.88 12.60 12.18
N ALA A 256 7.71 13.19 12.46
CA ALA A 256 6.44 12.45 12.49
C ALA A 256 6.06 11.87 11.12
N MET A 257 6.29 12.61 10.04
CA MET A 257 6.05 12.14 8.68
C MET A 257 7.00 11.00 8.32
N LEU A 258 8.24 11.05 8.80
CA LEU A 258 9.20 9.96 8.61
C LEU A 258 8.80 8.68 9.37
N GLY A 259 8.20 8.82 10.56
CA GLY A 259 7.62 7.69 11.29
C GLY A 259 6.45 7.02 10.56
N LEU A 260 5.59 7.82 9.91
CA LEU A 260 4.55 7.28 9.02
C LEU A 260 5.15 6.64 7.77
N ALA A 261 6.18 7.25 7.17
CA ALA A 261 6.89 6.67 6.04
C ALA A 261 7.50 5.30 6.39
N ALA A 262 8.04 5.15 7.60
CA ALA A 262 8.53 3.87 8.12
C ALA A 262 7.40 2.84 8.24
N SER A 263 6.25 3.24 8.79
CA SER A 263 5.10 2.35 9.00
C SER A 263 4.51 1.87 7.67
N PHE A 264 4.30 2.80 6.72
CA PHE A 264 3.77 2.46 5.40
C PHE A 264 4.81 1.74 4.53
N GLY A 265 6.10 2.08 4.63
CA GLY A 265 7.16 1.36 3.95
C GLY A 265 7.29 -0.09 4.43
N ALA A 266 7.22 -0.31 5.75
CA ALA A 266 7.20 -1.65 6.35
C ALA A 266 6.00 -2.45 5.85
N ALA A 267 4.81 -1.84 5.82
CA ALA A 267 3.62 -2.48 5.26
C ALA A 267 3.78 -2.81 3.77
N ALA A 268 4.31 -1.90 2.95
CA ALA A 268 4.55 -2.17 1.53
C ALA A 268 5.48 -3.38 1.32
N VAL A 269 6.57 -3.49 2.08
CA VAL A 269 7.47 -4.66 2.04
C VAL A 269 6.78 -5.93 2.55
N ALA A 270 5.92 -5.81 3.56
CA ALA A 270 5.17 -6.93 4.13
C ALA A 270 3.94 -7.35 3.31
N THR A 271 3.61 -6.68 2.21
CA THR A 271 2.47 -6.98 1.34
C THR A 271 2.81 -7.94 0.21
N LYS A 272 3.91 -7.68 -0.51
CA LYS A 272 4.30 -8.41 -1.73
C LYS A 272 5.81 -8.25 -1.95
N VAL A 273 6.44 -9.20 -2.65
CA VAL A 273 7.90 -9.20 -2.85
C VAL A 273 8.41 -7.98 -3.63
N GLU A 274 7.64 -7.48 -4.60
CA GLU A 274 7.96 -6.26 -5.37
C GLU A 274 8.02 -5.02 -4.48
N GLY A 275 7.30 -5.03 -3.35
CA GLY A 275 7.33 -3.96 -2.35
C GLY A 275 8.72 -3.72 -1.79
N GLY A 276 9.55 -4.75 -1.66
CA GLY A 276 10.96 -4.62 -1.26
C GLY A 276 11.75 -3.72 -2.22
N VAL A 277 11.67 -4.01 -3.52
CA VAL A 277 12.38 -3.24 -4.55
C VAL A 277 11.85 -1.81 -4.63
N PHE A 278 10.53 -1.63 -4.63
CA PHE A 278 9.92 -0.31 -4.67
C PHE A 278 10.33 0.55 -3.46
N VAL A 279 10.34 0.00 -2.25
CA VAL A 279 10.73 0.74 -1.05
C VAL A 279 12.22 1.06 -1.04
N VAL A 280 13.09 0.19 -1.55
CA VAL A 280 14.52 0.53 -1.74
C VAL A 280 14.68 1.73 -2.68
N LEU A 281 14.01 1.71 -3.83
CA LEU A 281 14.03 2.83 -4.78
C LEU A 281 13.50 4.12 -4.16
N LEU A 282 12.43 4.03 -3.36
CA LEU A 282 11.89 5.14 -2.60
C LEU A 282 12.91 5.71 -1.61
N VAL A 283 13.56 4.85 -0.80
CA VAL A 283 14.58 5.27 0.18
C VAL A 283 15.77 5.93 -0.52
N VAL A 284 16.22 5.40 -1.66
CA VAL A 284 17.28 6.02 -2.47
C VAL A 284 16.84 7.39 -2.97
N GLY A 285 15.63 7.52 -3.51
CA GLY A 285 15.08 8.80 -3.95
C GLY A 285 15.00 9.83 -2.82
N LEU A 286 14.55 9.40 -1.63
CA LEU A 286 14.49 10.23 -0.43
C LEU A 286 15.89 10.62 0.06
N ALA A 287 16.88 9.72 -0.01
CA ALA A 287 18.26 10.00 0.40
C ALA A 287 18.89 11.06 -0.50
N VAL A 288 18.73 10.94 -1.81
CA VAL A 288 19.23 11.94 -2.78
C VAL A 288 18.56 13.29 -2.54
N ALA A 289 17.23 13.31 -2.33
CA ALA A 289 16.51 14.55 -2.05
C ALA A 289 16.88 15.17 -0.70
N ALA A 290 17.06 14.33 0.33
CA ALA A 290 17.52 14.74 1.67
C ALA A 290 18.91 15.38 1.60
N LEU A 291 19.87 14.75 0.93
CA LEU A 291 21.22 15.30 0.73
C LEU A 291 21.18 16.66 0.03
N ARG A 292 20.39 16.78 -1.04
CA ARG A 292 20.24 18.05 -1.79
C ARG A 292 19.63 19.17 -0.95
N LEU A 293 18.75 18.85 0.00
CA LEU A 293 18.13 19.81 0.91
C LEU A 293 18.84 19.93 2.27
N GLY A 294 20.02 19.32 2.44
CA GLY A 294 20.79 19.39 3.68
C GLY A 294 20.14 18.68 4.88
N ARG A 295 19.27 17.70 4.64
CA ARG A 295 18.61 16.91 5.69
C ARG A 295 19.53 15.80 6.20
N PRO A 296 19.52 15.52 7.52
CA PRO A 296 20.41 14.51 8.09
C PRO A 296 19.95 13.09 7.72
N LEU A 297 20.85 12.32 7.09
CA LEU A 297 20.55 10.95 6.64
C LEU A 297 20.35 9.95 7.78
N ARG A 298 20.85 10.22 8.99
CA ARG A 298 20.73 9.30 10.13
C ARG A 298 19.29 8.87 10.42
N ALA A 299 18.33 9.79 10.26
CA ALA A 299 16.93 9.51 10.49
C ALA A 299 16.37 8.59 9.40
N LEU A 300 16.72 8.86 8.13
CA LEU A 300 16.33 8.01 7.00
C LEU A 300 16.96 6.62 7.07
N VAL A 301 18.22 6.52 7.51
CA VAL A 301 18.89 5.23 7.75
C VAL A 301 18.16 4.45 8.84
N ALA A 302 17.82 5.09 9.97
CA ALA A 302 17.03 4.44 11.02
C ALA A 302 15.66 3.97 10.50
N THR A 303 14.99 4.75 9.64
CA THR A 303 13.75 4.35 8.97
C THR A 303 13.96 3.14 8.05
N ALA A 304 15.00 3.14 7.21
CA ALA A 304 15.30 2.04 6.31
C ALA A 304 15.63 0.76 7.09
N LEU A 305 16.38 0.87 8.20
CA LEU A 305 16.67 -0.24 9.09
C LEU A 305 15.40 -0.77 9.77
N ALA A 306 14.50 0.10 10.24
CA ALA A 306 13.25 -0.32 10.84
C ALA A 306 12.37 -1.10 9.84
N ILE A 307 12.28 -0.62 8.59
CA ILE A 307 11.59 -1.33 7.50
C ILE A 307 12.24 -2.68 7.24
N ALA A 308 13.57 -2.74 7.08
CA ALA A 308 14.29 -3.98 6.84
C ALA A 308 14.08 -5.00 7.97
N VAL A 309 14.20 -4.56 9.22
CA VAL A 309 13.99 -5.41 10.41
C VAL A 309 12.57 -5.95 10.47
N SER A 310 11.56 -5.17 10.09
CA SER A 310 10.16 -5.65 10.07
C SER A 310 9.90 -6.79 9.09
N ALA A 311 10.71 -6.91 8.02
CA ALA A 311 10.58 -7.98 7.04
C ALA A 311 11.33 -9.26 7.45
N LEU A 312 12.33 -9.15 8.33
CA LEU A 312 13.20 -10.27 8.71
C LEU A 312 12.47 -11.50 9.24
N PRO A 313 11.46 -11.40 10.14
CA PRO A 313 10.82 -12.59 10.69
C PRO A 313 10.28 -13.52 9.60
N TRP A 314 9.54 -12.97 8.63
CA TRP A 314 8.98 -13.75 7.53
C TRP A 314 10.05 -14.26 6.58
N VAL A 315 11.00 -13.41 6.17
CA VAL A 315 12.06 -13.80 5.23
C VAL A 315 12.91 -14.94 5.80
N VAL A 316 13.26 -14.88 7.09
CA VAL A 316 14.02 -15.94 7.76
C VAL A 316 13.17 -17.19 7.89
N TRP A 317 11.91 -17.07 8.34
CA TRP A 317 11.02 -18.21 8.52
C TRP A 317 10.76 -18.96 7.20
N ALA A 318 10.42 -18.23 6.13
CA ALA A 318 10.19 -18.80 4.81
C ALA A 318 11.42 -19.56 4.29
N ARG A 319 12.63 -18.97 4.43
CA ARG A 319 13.88 -19.63 4.02
C ARG A 319 14.20 -20.88 4.83
N VAL A 320 14.01 -20.84 6.15
CA VAL A 320 14.27 -21.98 7.04
C VAL A 320 13.35 -23.15 6.71
N HIS A 321 12.12 -22.88 6.29
CA HIS A 321 11.14 -23.90 5.93
C HIS A 321 11.12 -24.24 4.43
N GLY A 322 12.10 -23.76 3.66
CA GLY A 322 12.20 -24.05 2.23
C GLY A 322 11.00 -23.57 1.41
N LEU A 323 10.35 -22.48 1.83
CA LEU A 323 9.28 -21.88 1.04
C LEU A 323 9.89 -21.18 -0.17
N GLY A 324 9.79 -21.86 -1.30
CA GLY A 324 10.13 -21.35 -2.60
C GLY A 324 9.10 -20.42 -3.17
N ASN A 325 9.53 -19.67 -4.17
CA ASN A 325 8.62 -19.04 -5.09
C ASN A 325 8.28 -20.05 -6.21
N ALA A 326 7.05 -20.05 -6.70
CA ALA A 326 6.70 -20.76 -7.93
C ALA A 326 7.61 -20.33 -9.11
N TYR A 327 8.14 -19.10 -9.06
CA TYR A 327 9.14 -18.58 -10.00
C TYR A 327 10.57 -19.11 -9.76
N SER A 328 10.92 -19.69 -8.61
CA SER A 328 12.29 -20.20 -8.36
C SER A 328 12.39 -21.72 -8.35
N ASP A 329 11.31 -22.41 -7.96
CA ASP A 329 11.38 -23.82 -7.56
C ASP A 329 10.62 -24.77 -8.52
N GLY A 330 9.94 -24.22 -9.53
CA GLY A 330 9.18 -24.97 -10.52
C GLY A 330 10.06 -25.74 -11.52
N GLY A 331 10.81 -26.76 -11.06
CA GLY A 331 11.31 -27.92 -11.83
C GLY A 331 12.26 -27.67 -13.02
N GLY A 332 12.40 -26.43 -13.48
CA GLY A 332 13.30 -25.97 -14.52
C GLY A 332 14.31 -25.03 -13.90
N ALA A 333 15.25 -25.58 -13.13
CA ALA A 333 16.44 -24.87 -12.67
C ALA A 333 17.40 -24.53 -13.83
N GLY A 334 16.86 -24.14 -14.99
CA GLY A 334 17.63 -23.41 -15.98
C GLY A 334 17.70 -21.97 -15.50
N ALA A 335 18.89 -21.50 -15.12
CA ALA A 335 19.14 -20.08 -15.11
C ALA A 335 18.62 -19.52 -16.44
N VAL A 336 17.66 -18.60 -16.40
CA VAL A 336 17.17 -17.95 -17.61
C VAL A 336 18.39 -17.37 -18.30
N ASP A 337 18.68 -17.81 -19.52
CA ASP A 337 19.74 -17.22 -20.32
C ASP A 337 19.32 -15.79 -20.64
N LEU A 338 19.80 -14.85 -19.83
CA LEU A 338 19.43 -13.44 -19.91
C LEU A 338 19.83 -12.83 -21.26
N ALA A 339 20.88 -13.35 -21.90
CA ALA A 339 21.30 -12.91 -23.22
C ALA A 339 20.31 -13.41 -24.28
N ALA A 340 19.88 -14.67 -24.19
CA ALA A 340 18.85 -15.21 -25.08
C ALA A 340 17.47 -14.56 -24.85
N ALA A 341 17.18 -14.08 -23.64
CA ALA A 341 15.92 -13.44 -23.27
C ALA A 341 15.90 -11.91 -23.46
N VAL A 342 16.92 -11.31 -24.08
CA VAL A 342 17.02 -9.85 -24.22
C VAL A 342 15.87 -9.25 -25.05
N ASP A 343 15.26 -10.02 -25.95
CA ASP A 343 14.10 -9.62 -26.76
C ASP A 343 12.85 -9.34 -25.90
N ARG A 344 12.78 -9.91 -24.69
CA ARG A 344 11.70 -9.68 -23.73
C ARG A 344 11.69 -8.26 -23.19
N VAL A 345 12.84 -7.59 -23.10
CA VAL A 345 12.96 -6.23 -22.53
C VAL A 345 12.10 -5.21 -23.28
N PRO A 346 12.25 -5.00 -24.61
CA PRO A 346 11.42 -4.04 -25.33
C PRO A 346 9.93 -4.44 -25.35
N ARG A 347 9.61 -5.74 -25.38
CA ARG A 347 8.23 -6.25 -25.34
C ARG A 347 7.57 -5.96 -23.99
N ALA A 348 8.28 -6.21 -22.89
CA ALA A 348 7.83 -5.90 -21.54
C ALA A 348 7.63 -4.40 -21.33
N ALA A 349 8.60 -3.59 -21.78
CA ALA A 349 8.50 -2.14 -21.72
C ALA A 349 7.29 -1.63 -22.51
N PHE A 350 7.07 -2.16 -23.72
CA PHE A 350 5.91 -1.79 -24.54
C PHE A 350 4.58 -2.20 -23.88
N ALA A 351 4.47 -3.40 -23.34
CA ALA A 351 3.26 -3.85 -22.66
C ALA A 351 2.96 -3.00 -21.42
N ILE A 352 3.96 -2.72 -20.58
CA ILE A 352 3.83 -1.82 -19.43
C ILE A 352 3.38 -0.42 -19.86
N ALA A 353 4.00 0.13 -20.91
CA ALA A 353 3.62 1.45 -21.44
C ALA A 353 2.19 1.45 -21.99
N ARG A 354 1.77 0.38 -22.67
CA ARG A 354 0.41 0.19 -23.19
C ARG A 354 -0.61 0.11 -22.06
N GLU A 355 -0.33 -0.67 -21.01
CA GLU A 355 -1.21 -0.76 -19.84
C GLU A 355 -1.35 0.60 -19.14
N LEU A 356 -0.25 1.36 -18.96
CA LEU A 356 -0.30 2.71 -18.39
C LEU A 356 -1.08 3.71 -19.26
N ALA A 357 -1.02 3.54 -20.58
CA ALA A 357 -1.68 4.41 -21.54
C ALA A 357 -3.15 4.04 -21.80
N ASP A 358 -3.65 2.92 -21.27
CA ASP A 358 -5.01 2.44 -21.49
C ASP A 358 -6.05 3.30 -20.74
N PRO A 359 -6.83 4.15 -21.44
CA PRO A 359 -7.83 4.99 -20.80
C PRO A 359 -9.02 4.18 -20.26
N SER A 360 -9.26 2.96 -20.77
CA SER A 360 -10.31 2.09 -20.22
C SER A 360 -9.95 1.56 -18.83
N SER A 361 -8.64 1.48 -18.53
CA SER A 361 -8.12 1.05 -17.24
C SER A 361 -7.96 2.21 -16.24
N TRP A 362 -7.45 3.36 -16.71
CA TRP A 362 -7.00 4.44 -15.82
C TRP A 362 -7.70 5.78 -16.03
N LEU A 363 -8.62 5.87 -16.99
CA LEU A 363 -9.21 7.13 -17.44
C LEU A 363 -8.11 8.15 -17.78
N ALA A 364 -8.06 9.28 -17.06
CA ALA A 364 -7.04 10.31 -17.23
C ALA A 364 -5.94 10.26 -16.15
N LEU A 365 -5.90 9.23 -15.28
CA LEU A 365 -5.02 9.22 -14.11
C LEU A 365 -3.53 9.22 -14.49
N ALA A 366 -3.12 8.41 -15.47
CA ALA A 366 -1.75 8.38 -15.97
C ALA A 366 -1.34 9.70 -16.65
N LEU A 367 -2.24 10.28 -17.46
CA LEU A 367 -2.03 11.58 -18.08
C LEU A 367 -1.92 12.70 -17.03
N LEU A 368 -2.74 12.65 -15.98
CA LEU A 368 -2.68 13.61 -14.87
C LEU A 368 -1.35 13.51 -14.13
N ALA A 369 -0.90 12.30 -13.80
CA ALA A 369 0.36 12.08 -13.10
C ALA A 369 1.56 12.55 -13.94
N ALA A 370 1.60 12.19 -15.23
CA ALA A 370 2.64 12.62 -16.16
C ALA A 370 2.63 14.15 -16.37
N GLY A 371 1.45 14.74 -16.59
CA GLY A 371 1.30 16.18 -16.75
C GLY A 371 1.71 16.96 -15.50
N ALA A 372 1.35 16.48 -14.31
CA ALA A 372 1.77 17.06 -13.04
C ALA A 372 3.29 17.02 -12.86
N ALA A 373 3.94 15.88 -13.19
CA ALA A 373 5.40 15.76 -13.16
C ALA A 373 6.08 16.72 -14.13
N LEU A 374 5.63 16.78 -15.39
CA LEU A 374 6.20 17.68 -16.40
C LEU A 374 6.05 19.16 -16.02
N LEU A 375 4.88 19.56 -15.50
CA LEU A 375 4.66 20.92 -15.00
C LEU A 375 5.50 21.21 -13.75
N GLY A 376 5.65 20.24 -12.85
CA GLY A 376 6.49 20.34 -11.65
C GLY A 376 7.96 20.54 -12.00
N LEU A 377 8.48 19.84 -13.03
CA LEU A 377 9.86 20.00 -13.51
C LEU A 377 10.16 21.42 -14.00
N ARG A 378 9.15 22.12 -14.54
CA ARG A 378 9.26 23.51 -15.03
C ARG A 378 9.15 24.56 -13.92
N ARG A 379 8.74 24.19 -12.70
CA ARG A 379 8.52 25.11 -11.59
C ARG A 379 9.64 24.97 -10.55
N PRO A 380 10.45 26.01 -10.29
CA PRO A 380 11.58 25.92 -9.35
C PRO A 380 11.20 25.34 -7.97
N GLY A 381 10.05 25.75 -7.43
CA GLY A 381 9.56 25.26 -6.12
C GLY A 381 9.07 23.81 -6.09
N ALA A 382 8.68 23.24 -7.24
CA ALA A 382 8.18 21.86 -7.33
C ALA A 382 9.16 20.91 -8.02
N ARG A 383 10.25 21.42 -8.60
CA ARG A 383 11.21 20.64 -9.39
C ARG A 383 11.85 19.50 -8.60
N GLY A 384 12.16 19.72 -7.32
CA GLY A 384 12.71 18.66 -6.46
C GLY A 384 11.73 17.50 -6.29
N ALA A 385 10.47 17.80 -5.98
CA ALA A 385 9.40 16.81 -5.86
C ALA A 385 9.17 16.09 -7.19
N ALA A 386 9.18 16.82 -8.31
CA ALA A 386 8.98 16.25 -9.63
C ALA A 386 10.10 15.28 -10.03
N LEU A 387 11.37 15.66 -9.79
CA LEU A 387 12.51 14.78 -10.03
C LEU A 387 12.46 13.51 -9.17
N PHE A 388 12.08 13.66 -7.90
CA PHE A 388 11.87 12.53 -6.99
C PHE A 388 10.75 11.60 -7.50
N THR A 389 9.59 12.15 -7.86
CA THR A 389 8.47 11.38 -8.40
C THR A 389 8.84 10.67 -9.70
N CYS A 390 9.52 11.35 -10.63
CA CYS A 390 9.99 10.76 -11.87
C CYS A 390 11.00 9.64 -11.62
N PHE A 391 11.98 9.84 -10.72
CA PHE A 391 12.95 8.81 -10.40
C PHE A 391 12.29 7.56 -9.82
N VAL A 392 11.50 7.71 -8.76
CA VAL A 392 10.87 6.57 -8.08
C VAL A 392 9.89 5.86 -9.00
N GLY A 393 9.05 6.62 -9.73
CA GLY A 393 8.08 6.06 -10.67
C GLY A 393 8.75 5.31 -11.83
N LEU A 394 9.69 5.93 -12.53
CA LEU A 394 10.37 5.31 -13.67
C LEU A 394 11.27 4.14 -13.25
N ALA A 395 12.02 4.26 -12.15
CA ALA A 395 12.86 3.17 -11.67
C ALA A 395 12.01 1.96 -11.24
N SER A 396 10.82 2.18 -10.68
CA SER A 396 9.88 1.09 -10.35
C SER A 396 9.36 0.40 -11.61
N LEU A 397 9.05 1.16 -12.67
CA LEU A 397 8.65 0.58 -13.96
C LEU A 397 9.80 -0.21 -14.61
N VAL A 398 11.04 0.28 -14.53
CA VAL A 398 12.23 -0.45 -14.99
C VAL A 398 12.44 -1.73 -14.18
N ALA A 399 12.23 -1.70 -12.87
CA ALA A 399 12.29 -2.90 -12.05
C ALA A 399 11.24 -3.95 -12.49
N LEU A 400 10.03 -3.53 -12.84
CA LEU A 400 9.00 -4.43 -13.39
C LEU A 400 9.39 -5.00 -14.76
N VAL A 401 10.01 -4.22 -15.64
CA VAL A 401 10.60 -4.75 -16.88
C VAL A 401 11.65 -5.82 -16.55
N GLY A 402 12.47 -5.59 -15.53
CA GLY A 402 13.42 -6.58 -15.01
C GLY A 402 12.75 -7.88 -14.58
N VAL A 403 11.63 -7.82 -13.85
CA VAL A 403 10.85 -9.01 -13.45
C VAL A 403 10.40 -9.83 -14.66
N TYR A 404 9.91 -9.19 -15.72
CA TYR A 404 9.50 -9.88 -16.95
C TYR A 404 10.69 -10.41 -17.76
N TRP A 405 11.82 -9.72 -17.72
CA TRP A 405 13.04 -10.19 -18.38
C TRP A 405 13.57 -11.46 -17.73
N THR A 406 13.60 -11.50 -16.39
CA THR A 406 14.14 -12.64 -15.63
C THR A 406 13.10 -13.70 -15.30
N THR A 407 11.87 -13.60 -15.83
CA THR A 407 10.81 -14.57 -15.48
C THR A 407 11.09 -15.95 -16.07
N PRO A 408 10.93 -17.03 -15.30
CA PRO A 408 10.99 -18.40 -15.82
C PRO A 408 9.65 -18.90 -16.37
N LEU A 409 8.57 -18.15 -16.17
CA LEU A 409 7.28 -18.49 -16.77
C LEU A 409 7.30 -18.26 -18.28
N ASP A 410 6.28 -18.83 -18.95
CA ASP A 410 5.92 -18.37 -20.29
C ASP A 410 5.68 -16.85 -20.27
N PHE A 411 6.45 -16.15 -21.09
CA PHE A 411 6.49 -14.69 -21.09
C PHE A 411 5.13 -14.08 -21.44
N GLU A 412 4.43 -14.66 -22.43
CA GLU A 412 3.14 -14.16 -22.91
C GLU A 412 2.04 -14.40 -21.87
N PHE A 413 2.03 -15.57 -21.24
CA PHE A 413 1.12 -15.85 -20.14
C PHE A 413 1.36 -14.91 -18.95
N HIS A 414 2.62 -14.74 -18.52
CA HIS A 414 2.94 -13.90 -17.36
C HIS A 414 2.57 -12.44 -17.62
N ILE A 415 2.87 -11.91 -18.80
CA ILE A 415 2.55 -10.51 -19.11
C ILE A 415 1.04 -10.28 -19.23
N ALA A 416 0.31 -11.20 -19.86
CA ALA A 416 -1.13 -11.10 -20.04
C ALA A 416 -1.92 -11.13 -18.72
N THR A 417 -1.40 -11.83 -17.71
CA THR A 417 -2.08 -12.04 -16.42
C THR A 417 -1.68 -11.06 -15.32
N SER A 418 -0.54 -10.36 -15.47
CA SER A 418 0.01 -9.52 -14.39
C SER A 418 0.25 -8.05 -14.76
N ALA A 419 0.51 -7.71 -16.04
CA ALA A 419 0.98 -6.37 -16.42
C ALA A 419 0.06 -5.24 -15.95
N ARG A 420 -1.26 -5.41 -16.12
CA ARG A 420 -2.26 -4.46 -15.67
C ARG A 420 -2.21 -4.19 -14.16
N ARG A 421 -1.89 -5.20 -13.36
CA ARG A 421 -1.92 -5.15 -11.89
C ARG A 421 -0.64 -4.58 -11.31
N VAL A 422 0.51 -4.97 -11.85
CA VAL A 422 1.81 -4.57 -11.28
C VAL A 422 2.13 -3.08 -11.49
N VAL A 423 1.57 -2.44 -12.54
CA VAL A 423 1.75 -1.00 -12.78
C VAL A 423 0.97 -0.12 -11.79
N THR A 424 0.06 -0.71 -11.00
CA THR A 424 -0.78 0.02 -10.03
C THR A 424 0.05 0.79 -9.00
N ALA A 425 1.08 0.18 -8.44
CA ALA A 425 1.92 0.82 -7.42
C ALA A 425 2.68 2.06 -7.92
N PRO A 426 3.47 2.01 -9.00
CA PRO A 426 4.17 3.19 -9.51
C PRO A 426 3.20 4.28 -10.00
N LEU A 427 2.08 3.89 -10.63
CA LEU A 427 1.08 4.85 -11.10
C LEU A 427 0.37 5.56 -9.92
N LEU A 428 -0.07 4.81 -8.92
CA LEU A 428 -0.75 5.37 -7.75
C LEU A 428 0.18 6.28 -6.94
N PHE A 429 1.46 5.89 -6.79
CA PHE A 429 2.48 6.77 -6.20
C PHE A 429 2.61 8.09 -6.98
N ALA A 430 2.75 8.03 -8.31
CA ALA A 430 2.90 9.24 -9.12
C ALA A 430 1.65 10.14 -9.06
N ALA A 431 0.45 9.55 -9.07
CA ALA A 431 -0.81 10.25 -8.89
C ALA A 431 -0.94 10.88 -7.50
N ALA A 432 -0.54 10.17 -6.44
CA ALA A 432 -0.55 10.68 -5.07
C ALA A 432 0.37 11.89 -4.87
N MET A 433 1.45 11.97 -5.64
CA MET A 433 2.36 13.12 -5.63
C MET A 433 1.82 14.32 -6.43
N ALA A 434 0.89 14.11 -7.38
CA ALA A 434 0.40 15.18 -8.26
C ALA A 434 -0.11 16.44 -7.55
N PRO A 435 -0.83 16.38 -6.41
CA PRO A 435 -1.25 17.59 -5.69
C PRO A 435 -0.07 18.46 -5.21
N LEU A 436 1.05 17.85 -4.82
CA LEU A 436 2.27 18.56 -4.41
C LEU A 436 2.96 19.21 -5.61
N LEU A 437 2.99 18.52 -6.76
CA LEU A 437 3.62 19.00 -7.99
C LEU A 437 2.84 20.18 -8.62
N LEU A 438 1.52 20.17 -8.42
CA LEU A 438 0.61 21.19 -8.91
C LEU A 438 0.33 22.31 -7.90
N ALA A 439 0.81 22.18 -6.66
CA ALA A 439 0.73 23.24 -5.68
C ALA A 439 1.44 24.50 -6.19
N SER A 440 0.72 25.63 -6.23
CA SER A 440 1.33 26.92 -6.52
C SER A 440 2.19 27.31 -5.34
N GLY A 441 3.48 27.56 -5.55
CA GLY A 441 4.47 27.88 -4.53
C GLY A 441 4.12 29.11 -3.69
N ARG A 442 3.25 28.93 -2.70
CA ARG A 442 3.15 29.80 -1.54
C ARG A 442 3.99 29.14 -0.46
N ARG A 443 5.24 29.58 -0.35
CA ARG A 443 5.88 29.67 0.95
C ARG A 443 5.72 31.11 1.41
#